data_AF-A0A1M5GYH8-F1
#
_entry.id   AF-A0A1M5GYH8-F1
#
_cell.length_a   1.000
_cell.length_b   1.000
_cell.length_c   1.000
_cell.angle_alpha   90.00
_cell.angle_beta   90.00
_cell.angle_gamma   90.00
#
_symmetry.space_group_name_H-M   'P 1'
#
loop_
_entity.id
_entity.type
_entity.pdbx_description
1 polymer ?
#
loop_
_entity_poly.entity_id
_entity_poly.type
_entity_poly.pdbx_seq_one_letter_code
_entity_poly.pdbx_strand_id
1 'polypeptide(L)'
;MSPRLLIENTPFILTAEQEELHNHTLYQAVKKEIYRERSPFAGGTDWELVKQNSEQLAQVTGLDLAMCVYYSIACLKLDGLRGYTNGLELMYGCLVSLKDEIKESDKYIERLFHWANAQALIELQNLRASYEILRELYRCEQLCDRISYLLQSERPGVKADFESIGYIIFEQIDRLETCYQVALKRREFTENGRPAAVVQVTKPGTSWWKLALMFVLGGALAGGGVYWWLLQTLGN
;
A
#
# COMPACT_ATOMS: atom_id res chain seq x y z
N MET A 1 14.84 -17.10 -27.58
CA MET A 1 15.18 -15.66 -27.72
C MET A 1 14.83 -14.99 -26.42
N SER A 2 15.75 -14.24 -25.80
CA SER A 2 15.50 -13.53 -24.55
C SER A 2 14.51 -12.37 -24.77
N PRO A 3 13.36 -12.33 -24.06
CA PRO A 3 12.41 -11.22 -24.19
C PRO A 3 13.05 -9.89 -23.83
N ARG A 4 12.60 -8.82 -24.50
CA ARG A 4 13.05 -7.45 -24.22
C ARG A 4 11.85 -6.57 -23.93
N LEU A 5 11.91 -5.86 -22.80
CA LEU A 5 10.91 -4.90 -22.38
C LEU A 5 11.51 -3.50 -22.44
N LEU A 6 10.68 -2.51 -22.72
CA LEU A 6 11.08 -1.10 -22.69
C LEU A 6 10.23 -0.40 -21.64
N ILE A 7 10.86 0.05 -20.55
CA ILE A 7 10.19 0.71 -19.44
C ILE A 7 10.81 2.09 -19.29
N GLU A 8 10.00 3.14 -19.48
CA GLU A 8 10.47 4.54 -19.51
C GLU A 8 11.69 4.78 -20.42
N ASN A 9 11.71 4.13 -21.60
CA ASN A 9 12.83 4.17 -22.56
C ASN A 9 14.11 3.45 -22.12
N THR A 10 14.08 2.71 -21.01
CA THR A 10 15.17 1.83 -20.59
C THR A 10 14.88 0.40 -21.04
N PRO A 11 15.77 -0.24 -21.83
CA PRO A 11 15.58 -1.62 -22.26
C PRO A 11 15.96 -2.59 -21.13
N PHE A 12 15.14 -3.61 -20.91
CA PHE A 12 15.43 -4.71 -19.98
C PHE A 12 15.38 -6.03 -20.72
N ILE A 13 16.47 -6.80 -20.68
CA ILE A 13 16.48 -8.18 -21.14
C ILE A 13 15.97 -9.06 -19.99
N LEU A 14 15.08 -9.99 -20.32
CA LEU A 14 14.60 -11.02 -19.40
C LEU A 14 15.26 -12.36 -19.76
N THR A 15 15.55 -13.17 -18.76
CA THR A 15 16.16 -14.48 -18.98
C THR A 15 15.58 -15.53 -18.04
N ALA A 16 15.38 -16.74 -18.57
CA ALA A 16 15.09 -17.93 -17.79
C ALA A 16 16.34 -18.82 -17.60
N GLU A 17 17.48 -18.42 -18.18
CA GLU A 17 18.74 -19.15 -18.09
C GLU A 17 19.41 -18.90 -16.73
N GLN A 18 19.01 -19.70 -15.75
CA GLN A 18 19.43 -19.57 -14.36
C GLN A 18 20.92 -19.83 -14.12
N GLU A 19 21.56 -20.74 -14.86
CA GLU A 19 22.95 -21.13 -14.58
C GLU A 19 23.94 -20.00 -14.84
N GLU A 20 23.85 -19.36 -16.01
CA GLU A 20 24.69 -18.21 -16.35
C GLU A 20 24.38 -17.01 -15.44
N LEU A 21 23.09 -16.75 -15.22
CA LEU A 21 22.61 -15.65 -14.38
C LEU A 21 23.11 -15.77 -12.94
N HIS A 22 22.95 -16.93 -12.31
CA HIS A 22 23.32 -17.14 -10.91
C HIS A 22 24.84 -17.07 -10.69
N ASN A 23 25.64 -17.38 -11.71
CA ASN A 23 27.10 -17.28 -11.64
C ASN A 23 27.60 -15.85 -11.93
N HIS A 24 26.74 -14.94 -12.40
CA HIS A 24 27.13 -13.57 -12.70
C HIS A 24 27.43 -12.77 -11.43
N THR A 25 28.52 -12.00 -11.45
CA THR A 25 28.99 -11.24 -10.28
C THR A 25 27.99 -10.20 -9.79
N LEU A 26 27.31 -9.50 -10.71
CA LEU A 26 26.25 -8.55 -10.38
C LEU A 26 25.05 -9.21 -9.68
N TYR A 27 24.64 -10.40 -10.12
CA TYR A 27 23.57 -11.16 -9.48
C TYR A 27 23.94 -11.52 -8.04
N GLN A 28 25.15 -12.07 -7.85
CA GLN A 28 25.67 -12.43 -6.53
C GLN A 28 25.79 -11.21 -5.60
N ALA A 29 26.22 -10.06 -6.13
CA ALA A 29 26.30 -8.81 -5.38
C ALA A 29 24.92 -8.36 -4.88
N VAL A 30 23.91 -8.38 -5.74
CA VAL A 30 22.53 -8.02 -5.37
C VAL A 30 21.97 -8.99 -4.33
N LYS A 31 22.09 -10.31 -4.56
CA LYS A 31 21.66 -11.32 -3.58
C LYS A 31 22.33 -11.14 -2.22
N LYS A 32 23.64 -10.90 -2.21
CA LYS A 32 24.41 -10.67 -0.98
C LYS A 32 23.88 -9.46 -0.23
N GLU A 33 23.59 -8.36 -0.93
CA GLU A 33 23.09 -7.14 -0.30
C GLU A 33 21.66 -7.32 0.25
N ILE A 34 20.77 -7.96 -0.51
CA ILE A 34 19.41 -8.27 -0.03
C ILE A 34 19.42 -9.22 1.17
N TYR A 35 20.31 -10.23 1.19
CA TYR A 35 20.40 -11.15 2.32
C TYR A 35 21.18 -10.59 3.51
N ARG A 36 21.98 -9.54 3.31
CA ARG A 36 22.70 -8.83 4.37
C ARG A 36 21.74 -8.12 5.33
N GLU A 37 20.59 -7.64 4.85
CA GLU A 37 19.51 -7.04 5.65
C GLU A 37 19.06 -7.94 6.83
N ARG A 38 19.29 -9.25 6.73
CA ARG A 38 18.94 -10.23 7.77
C ARG A 38 19.93 -10.29 8.93
N SER A 39 21.04 -9.55 8.87
CA SER A 39 22.02 -9.46 9.94
C SER A 39 21.80 -8.18 10.77
N PRO A 40 21.58 -8.27 12.09
CA PRO A 40 21.27 -7.11 12.93
C PRO A 40 22.41 -6.08 13.04
N PHE A 41 23.61 -6.39 12.55
CA PHE A 41 24.79 -5.52 12.62
C PHE A 41 25.29 -5.06 11.25
N ALA A 42 24.57 -5.36 10.18
CA ALA A 42 25.06 -5.17 8.82
C ALA A 42 25.00 -3.71 8.33
N GLY A 43 24.32 -2.80 9.02
CA GLY A 43 23.86 -1.54 8.40
C GLY A 43 22.64 -1.78 7.49
N GLY A 44 21.98 -0.70 7.07
CA GLY A 44 20.86 -0.80 6.13
C GLY A 44 21.31 -1.28 4.74
N THR A 45 20.36 -1.80 3.96
CA THR A 45 20.56 -2.24 2.58
C THR A 45 21.00 -1.09 1.68
N ASP A 46 22.05 -1.28 0.89
CA ASP A 46 22.46 -0.38 -0.19
C ASP A 46 21.55 -0.56 -1.42
N TRP A 47 20.46 0.21 -1.44
CA TRP A 47 19.48 0.14 -2.53
C TRP A 47 20.02 0.67 -3.86
N GLU A 48 20.99 1.60 -3.83
CA GLU A 48 21.62 2.13 -5.05
C GLU A 48 22.42 1.03 -5.74
N LEU A 49 23.20 0.26 -4.96
CA LEU A 49 23.88 -0.93 -5.47
C LEU A 49 22.90 -1.94 -6.06
N VAL A 50 21.78 -2.20 -5.39
CA VAL A 50 20.76 -3.15 -5.89
C VAL A 50 20.20 -2.67 -7.23
N LYS A 51 19.84 -1.39 -7.35
CA LYS A 51 19.29 -0.80 -8.58
C LYS A 51 20.30 -0.85 -9.72
N GLN A 52 21.50 -0.29 -9.52
CA GLN A 52 22.52 -0.17 -10.56
C GLN A 52 22.99 -1.54 -11.07
N ASN A 53 23.23 -2.50 -10.17
CA ASN A 53 23.66 -3.83 -10.58
C ASN A 53 22.55 -4.59 -11.33
N SER A 54 21.29 -4.39 -10.95
CA SER A 54 20.16 -4.97 -11.69
C SER A 54 20.04 -4.35 -13.09
N GLU A 55 20.18 -3.03 -13.23
CA GLU A 55 20.14 -2.36 -14.54
C GLU A 55 21.28 -2.80 -15.45
N GLN A 56 22.50 -2.91 -14.91
CA GLN A 56 23.64 -3.43 -15.66
C GLN A 56 23.45 -4.90 -16.05
N LEU A 57 22.97 -5.73 -15.12
CA LEU A 57 22.71 -7.14 -15.38
C LEU A 57 21.64 -7.32 -16.48
N ALA A 58 20.63 -6.46 -16.49
CA ALA A 58 19.57 -6.43 -17.51
C ALA A 58 20.07 -6.13 -18.93
N GLN A 59 21.25 -5.53 -19.10
CA GLN A 59 21.84 -5.27 -20.42
C GLN A 59 22.71 -6.42 -20.93
N VAL A 60 23.24 -7.25 -20.03
CA VAL A 60 24.25 -8.26 -20.38
C VAL A 60 23.63 -9.65 -20.40
N THR A 61 23.17 -10.13 -19.25
CA THR A 61 22.64 -11.50 -19.08
C THR A 61 21.11 -11.52 -19.06
N GLY A 62 20.50 -10.44 -18.58
CA GLY A 62 19.07 -10.33 -18.35
C GLY A 62 18.66 -10.60 -16.90
N LEU A 63 17.38 -10.40 -16.61
CA LEU A 63 16.82 -10.56 -15.27
C LEU A 63 15.84 -11.74 -15.21
N ASP A 64 15.92 -12.50 -14.12
CA ASP A 64 14.89 -13.45 -13.71
C ASP A 64 13.82 -12.75 -12.84
N LEU A 65 12.79 -13.49 -12.44
CA LEU A 65 11.72 -12.97 -11.59
C LEU A 65 12.24 -12.42 -10.26
N ALA A 66 13.24 -13.09 -9.65
CA ALA A 66 13.81 -12.64 -8.39
C ALA A 66 14.47 -11.27 -8.52
N MET A 67 15.26 -11.07 -9.57
CA MET A 67 15.91 -9.80 -9.85
C MET A 67 14.92 -8.69 -10.21
N CYS A 68 13.86 -8.99 -10.97
CA CYS A 68 12.79 -8.02 -11.22
C CYS A 68 12.13 -7.57 -9.90
N VAL A 69 11.92 -8.48 -8.95
CA VAL A 69 11.37 -8.16 -7.63
C VAL A 69 12.33 -7.30 -6.80
N TYR A 70 13.61 -7.66 -6.72
CA TYR A 70 14.60 -6.85 -5.99
C TYR A 70 14.76 -5.45 -6.59
N TYR A 71 14.81 -5.36 -7.92
CA TYR A 71 14.84 -4.09 -8.64
C TYR A 71 13.62 -3.23 -8.31
N SER A 72 12.42 -3.81 -8.30
CA SER A 72 11.18 -3.07 -8.00
C SER A 72 11.22 -2.40 -6.63
N ILE A 73 11.73 -3.10 -5.62
CA ILE A 73 11.86 -2.54 -4.27
C ILE A 73 12.96 -1.48 -4.21
N ALA A 74 14.09 -1.69 -4.89
CA ALA A 74 15.13 -0.67 -4.96
C ALA A 74 14.62 0.63 -5.61
N CYS A 75 13.84 0.52 -6.69
CA CYS A 75 13.18 1.67 -7.32
C CYS A 75 12.16 2.34 -6.41
N LEU A 76 11.39 1.58 -5.61
CA LEU A 76 10.50 2.17 -4.62
C LEU A 76 11.27 2.98 -3.56
N LYS A 77 12.37 2.42 -3.05
CA LYS A 77 13.19 3.03 -1.99
C LYS A 77 13.92 4.30 -2.48
N LEU A 78 14.30 4.36 -3.75
CA LEU A 78 15.08 5.45 -4.32
C LEU A 78 14.23 6.51 -5.05
N ASP A 79 13.26 6.06 -5.85
CA ASP A 79 12.48 6.93 -6.74
C ASP A 79 10.99 7.02 -6.34
N GLY A 80 10.62 6.41 -5.21
CA GLY A 80 9.24 6.43 -4.69
C GLY A 80 8.25 5.69 -5.58
N LEU A 81 6.99 6.15 -5.57
CA LEU A 81 5.88 5.49 -6.27
C LEU A 81 6.13 5.29 -7.76
N ARG A 82 6.74 6.27 -8.44
CA ARG A 82 7.03 6.17 -9.88
C ARG A 82 8.03 5.04 -10.15
N GLY A 83 9.12 4.98 -9.39
CA GLY A 83 10.08 3.88 -9.48
C GLY A 83 9.42 2.52 -9.22
N TYR A 84 8.59 2.45 -8.18
CA TYR A 84 7.87 1.22 -7.86
C TYR A 84 6.95 0.77 -8.99
N THR A 85 6.21 1.70 -9.60
CA THR A 85 5.30 1.43 -10.72
C THR A 85 6.06 0.87 -11.92
N ASN A 86 7.22 1.44 -12.25
CA ASN A 86 8.09 0.92 -13.31
C ASN A 86 8.66 -0.47 -12.98
N GLY A 87 9.01 -0.70 -11.71
CA GLY A 87 9.40 -2.02 -11.21
C GLY A 87 8.27 -3.05 -11.35
N LEU A 88 7.05 -2.70 -10.95
CA LEU A 88 5.87 -3.56 -11.12
C LEU A 88 5.59 -3.85 -12.59
N GLU A 89 5.78 -2.89 -13.50
CA GLU A 89 5.66 -3.10 -14.94
C GLU A 89 6.69 -4.12 -15.45
N LEU A 90 7.93 -4.05 -14.96
CA LEU A 90 8.98 -5.03 -15.25
C LEU A 90 8.64 -6.41 -14.73
N MET A 91 8.17 -6.49 -13.47
CA MET A 91 7.77 -7.71 -12.81
C MET A 91 6.61 -8.40 -13.53
N TYR A 92 5.57 -7.63 -13.88
CA TYR A 92 4.44 -8.12 -14.66
C TYR A 92 4.90 -8.62 -16.03
N GLY A 93 5.73 -7.85 -16.73
CA GLY A 93 6.30 -8.25 -18.01
C GLY A 93 7.13 -9.53 -17.93
N CYS A 94 7.90 -9.73 -16.84
CA CYS A 94 8.63 -10.95 -16.56
C CYS A 94 7.70 -12.15 -16.39
N LEU A 95 6.66 -12.02 -15.55
CA LEU A 95 5.67 -13.08 -15.32
C LEU A 95 4.94 -13.48 -16.61
N VAL A 96 4.62 -12.53 -17.49
CA VAL A 96 3.97 -12.81 -18.77
C VAL A 96 4.93 -13.44 -19.77
N SER A 97 6.15 -12.91 -19.87
CA SER A 97 7.10 -13.29 -20.94
C SER A 97 7.83 -14.60 -20.67
N LEU A 98 8.03 -14.96 -19.40
CA LEU A 98 8.75 -16.16 -18.97
C LEU A 98 7.84 -17.19 -18.28
N LYS A 99 6.51 -17.11 -18.50
CA LYS A 99 5.51 -17.85 -17.73
C LYS A 99 5.79 -19.36 -17.67
N ASP A 100 6.20 -19.95 -18.80
CA ASP A 100 6.41 -21.38 -18.99
C ASP A 100 7.85 -21.79 -18.61
N GLU A 101 8.74 -20.81 -18.50
CA GLU A 101 10.17 -20.99 -18.26
C GLU A 101 10.59 -20.73 -16.81
N ILE A 102 9.75 -20.09 -15.98
CA ILE A 102 9.98 -19.91 -14.54
C ILE A 102 9.93 -21.28 -13.85
N LYS A 103 11.11 -21.81 -13.49
CA LYS A 103 11.30 -23.13 -12.85
C LYS A 103 11.18 -23.09 -11.32
N GLU A 104 11.14 -21.90 -10.74
CA GLU A 104 11.00 -21.70 -9.31
C GLU A 104 9.69 -22.29 -8.79
N SER A 105 9.77 -22.98 -7.65
CA SER A 105 8.58 -23.50 -6.97
C SER A 105 7.67 -22.36 -6.52
N ASP A 106 6.35 -22.59 -6.52
CA ASP A 106 5.36 -21.63 -6.00
C ASP A 106 5.69 -21.17 -4.57
N LYS A 107 6.17 -22.07 -3.71
CA LYS A 107 6.59 -21.74 -2.35
C LYS A 107 7.75 -20.72 -2.31
N TYR A 108 8.64 -20.74 -3.29
CA TYR A 108 9.74 -19.76 -3.40
C TYR A 108 9.20 -18.41 -3.86
N ILE A 109 8.37 -18.41 -4.90
CA ILE A 109 7.75 -17.21 -5.47
C ILE A 109 6.87 -16.51 -4.42
N GLU A 110 6.06 -17.26 -3.67
CA GLU A 110 5.25 -16.76 -2.57
C GLU A 110 6.10 -16.05 -1.51
N ARG A 111 7.21 -16.67 -1.07
CA ARG A 111 8.13 -16.03 -0.11
C ARG A 111 8.78 -14.77 -0.66
N LEU A 112 9.12 -14.77 -1.96
CA LEU A 112 9.72 -13.64 -2.64
C LEU A 112 8.74 -12.45 -2.66
N PHE A 113 7.49 -12.68 -3.06
CA PHE A 113 6.47 -11.63 -3.07
C PHE A 113 6.04 -11.19 -1.67
N HIS A 114 5.93 -12.09 -0.69
CA HIS A 114 5.67 -11.67 0.69
C HIS A 114 6.76 -10.73 1.23
N TRP A 115 8.04 -11.02 0.95
CA TRP A 115 9.13 -10.12 1.33
C TRP A 115 8.99 -8.77 0.61
N ALA A 116 8.72 -8.77 -0.70
CA ALA A 116 8.57 -7.54 -1.47
C ALA A 116 7.39 -6.69 -0.96
N ASN A 117 6.24 -7.32 -0.70
CA ASN A 117 5.05 -6.63 -0.24
C ASN A 117 5.25 -6.06 1.16
N ALA A 118 5.95 -6.78 2.06
CA ALA A 118 6.30 -6.22 3.37
C ALA A 118 7.15 -4.95 3.25
N GLN A 119 8.12 -4.92 2.33
CA GLN A 119 8.93 -3.72 2.07
C GLN A 119 8.08 -2.59 1.46
N ALA A 120 7.22 -2.92 0.50
CA ALA A 120 6.37 -1.95 -0.17
C ALA A 120 5.36 -1.30 0.79
N LEU A 121 4.74 -2.09 1.67
CA LEU A 121 3.79 -1.60 2.66
C LEU A 121 4.39 -0.51 3.55
N ILE A 122 5.64 -0.68 4.00
CA ILE A 122 6.34 0.30 4.84
C ILE A 122 6.47 1.65 4.13
N GLU A 123 6.84 1.64 2.86
CA GLU A 123 7.05 2.87 2.09
C GLU A 123 5.71 3.51 1.67
N LEU A 124 4.77 2.70 1.18
CA LEU A 124 3.50 3.17 0.63
C LEU A 124 2.54 3.70 1.69
N GLN A 125 2.59 3.18 2.92
CA GLN A 125 1.83 3.75 4.05
C GLN A 125 2.28 5.19 4.38
N ASN A 126 3.53 5.52 4.10
CA ASN A 126 4.10 6.85 4.34
C ASN A 126 4.03 7.77 3.11
N LEU A 127 3.44 7.28 2.00
CA LEU A 127 3.33 8.04 0.76
C LEU A 127 2.46 9.29 0.96
N ARG A 128 3.04 10.45 0.62
CA ARG A 128 2.30 11.71 0.58
C ARG A 128 1.67 11.90 -0.78
N ALA A 129 0.41 11.49 -0.90
CA ALA A 129 -0.35 11.63 -2.13
C ALA A 129 -0.56 13.11 -2.49
N SER A 130 -0.32 13.44 -3.76
CA SER A 130 -0.62 14.74 -4.37
C SER A 130 -1.25 14.51 -5.74
N TYR A 131 -1.93 15.53 -6.27
CA TYR A 131 -2.56 15.42 -7.59
C TYR A 131 -1.54 15.19 -8.71
N GLU A 132 -0.29 15.63 -8.54
CA GLU A 132 0.79 15.44 -9.53
C GLU A 132 1.14 13.96 -9.74
N ILE A 133 0.98 13.13 -8.70
CA ILE A 133 1.27 11.70 -8.76
C ILE A 133 0.01 10.85 -9.00
N LEU A 134 -1.16 11.45 -9.21
CA LEU A 134 -2.44 10.74 -9.36
C LEU A 134 -2.39 9.72 -10.51
N ARG A 135 -1.76 10.09 -11.63
CA ARG A 135 -1.57 9.17 -12.76
C ARG A 135 -0.75 7.93 -12.36
N GLU A 136 0.30 8.13 -11.57
CA GLU A 136 1.15 7.02 -11.12
C GLU A 136 0.43 6.15 -10.09
N LEU A 137 -0.41 6.73 -9.23
CA LEU A 137 -1.27 5.95 -8.33
C LEU A 137 -2.18 5.00 -9.12
N TYR A 138 -2.87 5.51 -10.15
CA TYR A 138 -3.71 4.67 -11.01
C TYR A 138 -2.94 3.59 -11.76
N ARG A 139 -1.74 3.91 -12.29
CA ARG A 139 -0.89 2.91 -12.95
C ARG A 139 -0.45 1.82 -11.98
N CYS A 140 -0.06 2.21 -10.76
CA CYS A 140 0.38 1.28 -9.72
C CYS A 140 -0.75 0.33 -9.30
N GLU A 141 -1.96 0.85 -9.05
CA GLU A 141 -3.13 0.05 -8.68
C GLU A 141 -3.47 -0.96 -9.78
N GLN A 142 -3.56 -0.51 -11.03
CA GLN A 142 -3.85 -1.38 -12.16
C GLN A 142 -2.79 -2.49 -12.33
N LEU A 143 -1.51 -2.20 -12.08
CA LEU A 143 -0.46 -3.22 -12.15
C LEU A 143 -0.58 -4.25 -11.01
N CYS A 144 -0.95 -3.81 -9.79
CA CYS A 144 -1.20 -4.72 -8.68
C CYS A 144 -2.33 -5.71 -9.01
N ASP A 145 -3.43 -5.21 -9.57
CA ASP A 145 -4.57 -6.04 -10.00
C ASP A 145 -4.18 -7.04 -11.08
N ARG A 146 -3.42 -6.59 -12.09
CA ARG A 146 -2.95 -7.46 -13.18
C ARG A 146 -2.02 -8.56 -12.69
N ILE A 147 -1.11 -8.24 -11.77
CA ILE A 147 -0.21 -9.23 -11.16
C ILE A 147 -1.02 -10.21 -10.31
N SER A 148 -1.95 -9.72 -9.49
CA SER A 148 -2.83 -10.58 -8.68
C SER A 148 -3.61 -11.56 -9.56
N TYR A 149 -4.27 -11.05 -10.60
CA TYR A 149 -5.01 -11.87 -11.57
C TYR A 149 -4.13 -12.92 -12.24
N LEU A 150 -2.94 -12.54 -12.70
CA LEU A 150 -2.01 -13.45 -13.38
C LEU A 150 -1.51 -14.56 -12.44
N LEU A 151 -1.23 -14.24 -11.17
CA LEU A 151 -0.83 -15.26 -10.20
C LEU A 151 -2.00 -16.20 -9.87
N GLN A 152 -3.22 -15.69 -9.75
CA GLN A 152 -4.41 -16.52 -9.53
C GLN A 152 -4.70 -17.45 -10.72
N SER A 153 -4.48 -17.00 -11.96
CA SER A 153 -4.75 -17.81 -13.16
C SER A 153 -3.66 -18.84 -13.45
N GLU A 154 -2.40 -18.42 -13.44
CA GLU A 154 -1.28 -19.28 -13.88
C GLU A 154 -0.63 -20.05 -12.74
N ARG A 155 -0.68 -19.53 -11.50
CA ARG A 155 0.02 -20.09 -10.33
C ARG A 155 -0.84 -20.04 -9.07
N PRO A 156 -2.00 -20.73 -9.03
CA PRO A 156 -2.96 -20.65 -7.92
C PRO A 156 -2.39 -21.11 -6.56
N GLY A 157 -1.25 -21.81 -6.56
CA GLY A 157 -0.51 -22.16 -5.34
C GLY A 157 0.22 -21.00 -4.68
N VAL A 158 0.45 -19.89 -5.39
CA VAL A 158 1.16 -18.70 -4.90
C VAL A 158 0.16 -17.74 -4.24
N LYS A 159 0.26 -17.56 -2.92
CA LYS A 159 -0.59 -16.62 -2.17
C LYS A 159 0.11 -15.27 -1.96
N ALA A 160 0.31 -14.51 -3.03
CA ALA A 160 0.88 -13.17 -2.93
C ALA A 160 -0.22 -12.10 -2.77
N ASP A 161 -0.15 -11.32 -1.69
CA ASP A 161 -1.15 -10.31 -1.34
C ASP A 161 -0.82 -8.96 -2.00
N PHE A 162 -1.02 -8.86 -3.31
CA PHE A 162 -0.96 -7.59 -4.04
C PHE A 162 -2.25 -6.76 -3.87
N GLU A 163 -3.34 -7.38 -3.43
CA GLU A 163 -4.62 -6.72 -3.15
C GLU A 163 -4.50 -5.71 -2.01
N SER A 164 -3.79 -6.05 -0.92
CA SER A 164 -3.51 -5.11 0.16
C SER A 164 -2.71 -3.88 -0.29
N ILE A 165 -1.78 -4.06 -1.24
CA ILE A 165 -1.05 -2.93 -1.84
C ILE A 165 -2.00 -2.08 -2.68
N GLY A 166 -2.78 -2.71 -3.56
CA GLY A 166 -3.80 -2.03 -4.37
C GLY A 166 -4.77 -1.23 -3.51
N TYR A 167 -5.22 -1.78 -2.38
CA TYR A 167 -6.12 -1.11 -1.44
C TYR A 167 -5.51 0.17 -0.85
N ILE A 168 -4.24 0.14 -0.43
CA ILE A 168 -3.56 1.33 0.10
C ILE A 168 -3.49 2.42 -0.99
N ILE A 169 -3.16 2.04 -2.21
CA ILE A 169 -3.10 2.97 -3.34
C ILE A 169 -4.49 3.54 -3.64
N PHE A 170 -5.53 2.70 -3.65
CA PHE A 170 -6.91 3.12 -3.82
C PHE A 170 -7.34 4.14 -2.76
N GLU A 171 -7.02 3.92 -1.49
CA GLU A 171 -7.34 4.88 -0.41
C GLU A 171 -6.65 6.25 -0.64
N GLN A 172 -5.45 6.26 -1.22
CA GLN A 172 -4.79 7.52 -1.61
C GLN A 172 -5.51 8.21 -2.77
N ILE A 173 -5.94 7.44 -3.78
CA ILE A 173 -6.70 7.95 -4.94
C ILE A 173 -8.02 8.56 -4.47
N ASP A 174 -8.83 7.81 -3.72
CA ASP A 174 -10.14 8.24 -3.25
C ASP A 174 -10.06 9.53 -2.40
N ARG A 175 -9.03 9.64 -1.55
CA ARG A 175 -8.75 10.86 -0.79
C ARG A 175 -8.46 12.05 -1.70
N LEU A 176 -7.64 11.88 -2.73
CA LEU A 176 -7.29 12.95 -3.67
C LEU A 176 -8.51 13.40 -4.48
N GLU A 177 -9.31 12.46 -4.98
CA GLU A 177 -10.50 12.77 -5.75
C GLU A 177 -11.55 13.47 -4.91
N THR A 178 -11.80 12.99 -3.69
CA THR A 178 -12.71 13.65 -2.74
C THR A 178 -12.26 15.08 -2.46
N CYS A 179 -10.97 15.30 -2.20
CA CYS A 179 -10.43 16.65 -1.99
C CYS A 179 -10.64 17.56 -3.20
N TYR A 180 -10.41 17.03 -4.41
CA TYR A 180 -10.58 17.77 -5.66
C TYR A 180 -12.04 18.15 -5.90
N GLN A 181 -12.99 17.21 -5.73
CA GLN A 181 -14.42 17.46 -5.89
C GLN A 181 -14.94 18.50 -4.88
N VAL A 182 -14.48 18.44 -3.63
CA VAL A 182 -14.82 19.45 -2.62
C VAL A 182 -14.27 20.82 -3.02
N ALA A 183 -13.03 20.90 -3.52
CA ALA A 183 -12.43 22.15 -3.96
C ALA A 183 -13.17 22.77 -5.16
N LEU A 184 -13.59 21.97 -6.13
CA LEU A 184 -14.40 22.42 -7.28
C LEU A 184 -15.73 23.00 -6.83
N LYS A 185 -16.50 22.27 -6.01
CA LYS A 185 -17.77 22.76 -5.46
C LYS A 185 -17.60 24.08 -4.72
N ARG A 186 -16.54 24.23 -3.93
CA ARG A 186 -16.25 25.47 -3.19
C ARG A 186 -16.01 26.66 -4.12
N ARG A 187 -15.33 26.45 -5.25
CA ARG A 187 -15.11 27.48 -6.27
C ARG A 187 -16.43 27.87 -6.93
N GLU A 188 -17.25 26.89 -7.33
CA GLU A 188 -18.57 27.14 -7.90
C GLU A 188 -19.48 27.93 -6.96
N PHE A 189 -19.49 27.63 -5.65
CA PHE A 189 -20.26 28.41 -4.66
C PHE A 189 -19.76 29.86 -4.55
N THR A 190 -18.44 30.04 -4.55
CA THR A 190 -17.80 31.37 -4.45
C THR A 190 -18.08 32.20 -5.71
N GLU A 191 -17.96 31.61 -6.90
CA GLU A 191 -18.18 32.27 -8.19
C GLU A 191 -19.66 32.59 -8.44
N ASN A 192 -20.58 31.73 -7.99
CA ASN A 192 -22.02 31.97 -8.12
C ASN A 192 -22.59 32.96 -7.09
N GLY A 193 -21.75 33.62 -6.29
CA GLY A 193 -22.17 34.64 -5.30
C GLY A 193 -23.11 34.11 -4.20
N ARG A 194 -23.25 32.78 -4.08
CA ARG A 194 -24.04 32.15 -3.04
C ARG A 194 -23.13 32.01 -1.82
N PRO A 195 -23.40 32.68 -0.68
CA PRO A 195 -22.55 32.53 0.49
C PRO A 195 -22.48 31.04 0.81
N ALA A 196 -21.26 30.48 0.84
CA ALA A 196 -21.04 29.11 1.25
C ALA A 196 -21.82 28.91 2.54
N ALA A 197 -22.83 28.03 2.53
CA ALA A 197 -23.62 27.76 3.72
C ALA A 197 -22.62 27.30 4.78
N VAL A 198 -22.31 28.20 5.71
CA VAL A 198 -21.53 27.85 6.90
C VAL A 198 -22.41 26.81 7.56
N VAL A 199 -22.07 25.54 7.37
CA VAL A 199 -22.58 24.47 8.22
C VAL A 199 -22.05 24.85 9.58
N GLN A 200 -22.88 25.57 10.34
CA GLN A 200 -22.65 25.76 11.75
C GLN A 200 -22.71 24.35 12.31
N VAL A 201 -21.52 23.76 12.49
CA VAL A 201 -21.37 22.62 13.38
C VAL A 201 -21.76 23.20 14.74
N THR A 202 -23.05 23.07 15.06
CA THR A 202 -23.55 23.31 16.39
C THR A 202 -22.78 22.34 17.26
N LYS A 203 -21.76 22.86 17.95
CA LYS A 203 -21.14 22.15 19.07
C LYS A 203 -22.30 21.57 19.88
N PRO A 204 -22.38 20.26 20.12
CA PRO A 204 -23.44 19.72 20.96
C PRO A 204 -23.30 20.43 22.29
N GLY A 205 -24.20 21.37 22.54
CA GLY A 205 -24.19 22.18 23.74
C GLY A 205 -24.27 21.21 24.89
N THR A 206 -23.22 21.22 25.70
CA THR A 206 -23.06 20.46 26.94
C THR A 206 -24.23 20.74 27.86
N SER A 207 -25.30 19.97 27.66
CA SER A 207 -26.50 19.97 28.47
C SER A 207 -26.40 18.94 29.59
N TRP A 208 -25.19 18.68 30.09
CA TRP A 208 -24.94 17.93 31.33
C TRP A 208 -25.81 18.47 32.46
N TRP A 209 -25.91 19.80 32.58
CA TRP A 209 -26.66 20.45 33.67
C TRP A 209 -28.17 20.19 33.60
N LYS A 210 -28.75 20.01 32.40
CA LYS A 210 -30.17 19.63 32.28
C LYS A 210 -30.42 18.16 32.63
N LEU A 211 -29.44 17.27 32.39
CA LEU A 211 -29.50 15.87 32.82
C LEU A 211 -29.33 15.73 34.34
N ALA A 212 -28.45 16.53 34.96
CA ALA A 212 -28.28 16.57 36.41
C ALA A 212 -29.54 17.08 37.14
N LEU A 213 -30.24 18.08 36.58
CA LEU A 213 -31.46 18.63 37.19
C LEU A 213 -32.64 17.64 37.15
N MET A 214 -32.71 16.77 36.14
CA MET A 214 -33.72 15.70 36.08
C MET A 214 -33.48 14.58 37.11
N PHE A 215 -32.23 14.29 37.47
CA PHE A 215 -31.92 13.29 38.51
C PHE A 215 -32.25 13.78 39.92
N VAL A 216 -32.03 15.07 40.22
CA VAL A 216 -32.34 15.64 41.53
C VAL A 216 -33.86 15.73 41.77
N LEU A 217 -34.64 16.04 40.74
CA LEU A 217 -36.11 16.04 40.84
C LEU A 217 -36.70 14.62 40.92
N GLY A 218 -36.12 13.63 40.24
CA GLY A 218 -36.53 12.22 40.34
C GLY A 218 -36.24 11.59 41.71
N GLY A 219 -35.11 11.94 42.34
CA GLY A 219 -34.74 11.43 43.67
C GLY A 219 -35.63 11.91 44.82
N ALA A 220 -36.16 13.13 44.73
CA ALA A 220 -37.05 13.69 45.76
C ALA A 220 -38.44 13.00 45.79
N LEU A 221 -38.93 12.52 44.64
CA LEU A 221 -40.21 11.81 44.57
C LEU A 221 -40.10 10.34 45.04
N ALA A 222 -38.96 9.69 44.82
CA ALA A 222 -38.73 8.32 45.31
C ALA A 222 -38.48 8.27 46.84
N GLY A 223 -37.81 9.28 47.41
CA GLY A 223 -37.55 9.34 48.87
C GLY A 223 -38.79 9.57 49.72
N GLY A 224 -39.78 10.34 49.23
CA GLY A 224 -41.03 10.59 49.95
C GLY A 224 -41.95 9.37 50.07
N GLY A 225 -41.99 8.53 49.02
CA GLY A 225 -42.82 7.31 49.03
C GLY A 225 -42.32 6.24 50.00
N VAL A 226 -41.00 6.08 50.16
CA VAL A 226 -40.40 5.11 51.07
C VAL A 226 -40.59 5.52 52.54
N TYR A 227 -40.52 6.82 52.85
CA TYR A 227 -40.73 7.33 54.21
C TYR A 227 -42.20 7.20 54.66
N TRP A 228 -43.16 7.40 53.75
CA TRP A 228 -44.59 7.23 54.04
C TRP A 228 -44.99 5.76 54.20
N TRP A 229 -44.40 4.86 53.42
CA TRP A 229 -44.63 3.41 53.54
C TRP A 229 -44.05 2.84 54.85
N LEU A 230 -42.86 3.27 55.27
CA LEU A 230 -42.25 2.85 56.54
C LEU A 230 -43.02 3.32 57.79
N LEU A 231 -43.73 4.45 57.71
CA LEU A 231 -44.59 4.95 58.80
C LEU A 231 -45.92 4.17 58.94
N GLN A 232 -46.40 3.49 57.90
CA GLN A 232 -47.59 2.63 57.99
C GLN A 232 -47.30 1.23 58.53
N THR A 233 -46.07 0.72 58.41
CA THR A 233 -45.73 -0.66 58.81
C THR A 233 -45.25 -0.82 60.26
N LEU A 234 -45.01 0.28 60.98
CA LEU A 234 -44.53 0.28 62.38
C LEU A 234 -45.59 0.74 63.40
N GLY A 235 -46.84 0.91 62.97
CA GLY A 235 -47.97 1.39 63.79
C GLY A 235 -49.07 0.36 64.04
N ASN A 236 -48.78 -0.94 63.94
CA ASN A 236 -49.67 -2.04 64.33
C ASN A 236 -48.91 -3.06 65.18
#